data_AF-A0A4Z2B957-F1
#
_entry.id   AF-A0A4Z2B957-F1
#
_cell.length_a   1.000
_cell.length_b   1.000
_cell.length_c   1.000
_cell.angle_alpha   90.00
_cell.angle_beta   90.00
_cell.angle_gamma   90.00
#
_symmetry.space_group_name_H-M   'P 1'
#
loop_
_entity.id
_entity.type
_entity.pdbx_description
1 polymer ?
#
loop_
_entity_poly.entity_id
_entity_poly.type
_entity_poly.pdbx_seq_one_letter_code
_entity_poly.pdbx_strand_id
1 'polypeptide(L)'
;MELRNPLIFCFCFIFPPCFSDLSSHFVLEPYDLLFDSAVEAYYKGDWLSVILNMEKALRNKATVRKVKTQCRLGCANQTAFGDQLAGTGDPVPGSGSLADLGFFQKILRRADCVKTCESEKLGSPTLHEVTEDVELEFRKRTPYNYLQVAYFKINKLDKAVAAAHTFFQANPDHVEMRQNLDYYKMMAGVEEGHFKDLEAREHMAEFLLGKRFYSNDSFEQAAEHFEVAVREFFTSNQECRVLCEGAYNYDGYNYMEYSADLFQTITGKTERLWGVCADVNKVNLFTSRDPLCVSDHYMQVLSCKQRCALELATNTDQPFDDFLPSHFNYLQFSYYNSKTDAASVFGPPAGENHTPSVFLGPGENLEQAIECAKTFLLFYPDDEVMKDNLAYYSVMLGEDKAQTISPRQVVKRYIQQSMLEKELLYFGYEAFGITFVDPDKWTPEEIMPKKLRDKQK
;
A
#
# COMPACT_ATOMS: atom_id res chain seq x y z
N MET A 1 2.65 -22.81 -80.97
CA MET A 1 3.11 -21.41 -80.84
C MET A 1 2.39 -20.85 -79.63
N GLU A 2 2.79 -21.18 -78.40
CA GLU A 2 3.98 -20.70 -77.67
C GLU A 2 4.07 -19.16 -77.63
N LEU A 3 3.86 -18.60 -76.43
CA LEU A 3 4.38 -17.33 -75.87
C LEU A 3 3.60 -17.07 -74.56
N ARG A 4 3.93 -17.75 -73.45
CA ARG A 4 5.05 -17.52 -72.51
C ARG A 4 4.89 -16.22 -71.70
N ASN A 5 4.40 -16.42 -70.48
CA ASN A 5 4.16 -15.47 -69.39
C ASN A 5 5.52 -15.00 -68.79
N PRO A 6 5.80 -13.69 -68.62
CA PRO A 6 7.02 -13.26 -67.95
C PRO A 6 6.82 -13.17 -66.43
N LEU A 7 7.68 -13.89 -65.72
CA LEU A 7 7.87 -13.86 -64.27
C LEU A 7 8.34 -12.47 -63.81
N ILE A 8 7.62 -11.88 -62.85
CA ILE A 8 8.07 -10.70 -62.11
C ILE A 8 9.08 -11.19 -61.05
N PHE A 9 10.34 -10.82 -61.23
CA PHE A 9 11.42 -11.03 -60.26
C PHE A 9 11.26 -10.05 -59.10
N CYS A 10 10.83 -10.52 -57.93
CA CYS A 10 10.98 -9.78 -56.67
C CYS A 10 12.45 -9.86 -56.24
N PHE A 11 13.17 -8.74 -56.35
CA PHE A 11 14.47 -8.57 -55.68
C PHE A 11 14.24 -8.40 -54.18
N CYS A 12 14.39 -9.49 -53.42
CA CYS A 12 14.56 -9.41 -51.97
C CYS A 12 15.97 -8.88 -51.67
N PHE A 13 16.10 -7.58 -51.43
CA PHE A 13 17.28 -7.04 -50.75
C PHE A 13 17.23 -7.48 -49.29
N ILE A 14 18.01 -8.50 -48.96
CA ILE A 14 18.31 -8.90 -47.58
C ILE A 14 19.22 -7.81 -47.00
N PHE A 15 18.63 -6.83 -46.32
CA PHE A 15 19.37 -6.00 -45.38
C PHE A 15 19.61 -6.80 -44.10
N PRO A 16 20.85 -6.95 -43.62
CA PRO A 16 21.09 -7.56 -42.33
C PRO A 16 20.47 -6.67 -41.24
N PRO A 17 19.83 -7.23 -40.19
CA PRO A 17 19.38 -6.44 -39.06
C PRO A 17 20.63 -5.89 -38.37
N CYS A 18 20.89 -4.60 -38.55
CA CYS A 18 21.76 -3.85 -37.66
C CYS A 18 21.03 -3.76 -36.32
N PHE A 19 21.24 -4.75 -35.45
CA PHE A 19 21.05 -4.57 -34.01
C PHE A 19 22.17 -3.65 -33.54
N SER A 20 21.94 -2.35 -33.66
CA SER A 20 22.67 -1.37 -32.87
C SER A 20 22.12 -1.49 -31.45
N ASP A 21 22.90 -2.12 -30.59
CA ASP A 21 22.74 -2.06 -29.15
C ASP A 21 22.98 -0.61 -28.71
N LEU A 22 21.95 0.23 -28.83
CA LEU A 22 21.95 1.58 -28.28
C LEU A 22 21.49 1.46 -26.83
N SER A 23 22.37 0.94 -25.97
CA SER A 23 22.29 1.17 -24.53
C SER A 23 22.57 2.65 -24.25
N SER A 24 21.64 3.52 -24.62
CA SER A 24 21.50 4.79 -23.93
C SER A 24 20.78 4.47 -22.63
N HIS A 25 21.52 4.41 -21.52
CA HIS A 25 20.92 4.45 -20.20
C HIS A 25 20.06 5.72 -20.14
N PHE A 26 18.74 5.59 -20.37
CA PHE A 26 17.79 6.66 -20.16
C PHE A 26 17.77 6.94 -18.67
N VAL A 27 18.46 8.00 -18.25
CA VAL A 27 18.38 8.49 -16.88
C VAL A 27 16.97 9.03 -16.68
N LEU A 28 16.23 8.45 -15.73
CA LEU A 28 14.90 8.92 -15.38
C LEU A 28 15.03 10.34 -14.83
N GLU A 29 14.30 11.29 -15.38
CA GLU A 29 14.36 12.67 -14.94
C GLU A 29 13.70 12.84 -13.56
N PRO A 30 14.31 13.57 -12.62
CA PRO A 30 13.70 13.87 -11.33
C PRO A 30 12.36 14.59 -11.47
N TYR A 31 11.37 14.18 -10.69
CA TYR A 31 10.00 14.67 -10.84
C TYR A 31 9.77 16.04 -10.21
N ASP A 32 10.62 16.43 -9.26
CA ASP A 32 10.71 17.77 -8.68
C ASP A 32 11.16 18.80 -9.73
N LEU A 33 12.21 18.52 -10.49
CA LEU A 33 12.65 19.39 -11.60
C LEU A 33 11.58 19.58 -12.67
N LEU A 34 10.86 18.50 -12.99
CA LEU A 34 9.72 18.54 -13.91
C LEU A 34 8.55 19.35 -13.33
N PHE A 35 8.27 19.21 -12.05
CA PHE A 35 7.26 19.99 -11.35
C PHE A 35 7.60 21.49 -11.39
N ASP A 36 8.82 21.87 -11.03
CA ASP A 36 9.30 23.26 -11.07
C ASP A 36 9.20 23.85 -12.48
N SER A 37 9.63 23.09 -13.49
CA SER A 37 9.53 23.49 -14.91
C SER A 37 8.07 23.69 -15.35
N ALA A 38 7.15 22.84 -14.87
CA ALA A 38 5.73 22.99 -15.14
C ALA A 38 5.12 24.22 -14.47
N VAL A 39 5.51 24.51 -13.22
CA VAL A 39 5.07 25.70 -12.48
C VAL A 39 5.58 26.98 -13.17
N GLU A 40 6.84 27.01 -13.62
CA GLU A 40 7.37 28.14 -14.37
C GLU A 40 6.60 28.37 -15.69
N ALA A 41 6.32 27.28 -16.43
CA ALA A 41 5.52 27.33 -17.65
C ALA A 41 4.09 27.85 -17.41
N TYR A 42 3.49 27.50 -16.26
CA TYR A 42 2.16 27.95 -15.87
C TYR A 42 2.08 29.48 -15.76
N TYR A 43 3.04 30.09 -15.08
CA TYR A 43 3.10 31.55 -14.93
C TYR A 43 3.42 32.27 -16.25
N LYS A 44 4.04 31.60 -17.22
CA LYS A 44 4.25 32.11 -18.59
C LYS A 44 3.02 31.92 -19.49
N GLY A 45 2.00 31.18 -19.06
CA GLY A 45 0.83 30.84 -19.86
C GLY A 45 1.10 29.81 -20.97
N ASP A 46 2.21 29.06 -20.88
CA ASP A 46 2.54 27.98 -21.81
C ASP A 46 1.87 26.68 -21.40
N TRP A 47 0.57 26.56 -21.72
CA TRP A 47 -0.28 25.45 -21.28
C TRP A 47 0.19 24.08 -21.77
N LEU A 48 0.81 24.01 -22.96
CA LEU A 48 1.31 22.74 -23.49
C LEU A 48 2.52 22.24 -22.70
N SER A 49 3.44 23.15 -22.33
CA SER A 49 4.59 22.81 -21.48
C SER A 49 4.18 22.47 -20.05
N VAL A 50 3.14 23.11 -19.50
CA VAL A 50 2.55 22.69 -18.21
C VAL A 50 2.09 21.24 -18.29
N ILE A 51 1.27 20.89 -19.28
CA ILE A 51 0.74 19.54 -19.44
C ILE A 51 1.88 18.53 -19.61
N LEU A 52 2.84 18.82 -20.50
CA LEU A 52 3.94 17.92 -20.78
C LEU A 52 4.78 17.61 -19.52
N ASN A 53 5.21 18.65 -18.82
CA ASN A 53 6.09 18.50 -17.66
C ASN A 53 5.35 17.93 -16.46
N MET A 54 4.12 18.38 -16.19
CA MET A 54 3.35 17.94 -15.04
C MET A 54 2.91 16.47 -15.14
N GLU A 55 2.46 16.03 -16.32
CA GLU A 55 2.16 14.61 -16.53
C GLU A 55 3.43 13.74 -16.46
N LYS A 56 4.56 14.24 -16.96
CA LYS A 56 5.84 13.53 -16.87
C LYS A 56 6.31 13.44 -15.42
N ALA A 57 6.11 14.48 -14.60
CA ALA A 57 6.41 14.47 -13.18
C ALA A 57 5.61 13.37 -12.45
N LEU A 58 4.29 13.30 -12.66
CA LEU A 58 3.42 12.27 -12.09
C LEU A 58 3.86 10.86 -12.51
N ARG A 59 4.13 10.63 -13.80
CA ARG A 59 4.62 9.34 -14.30
C ARG A 59 5.99 8.97 -13.72
N ASN A 60 6.92 9.92 -13.62
CA ASN A 60 8.25 9.67 -13.09
C ASN A 60 8.21 9.39 -11.60
N LYS A 61 7.38 10.10 -10.81
CA LYS A 61 7.12 9.77 -9.39
C LYS A 61 6.62 8.34 -9.24
N ALA A 62 5.60 7.94 -10.02
CA ALA A 62 5.08 6.58 -10.02
C ALA A 62 6.14 5.54 -10.41
N THR A 63 7.00 5.87 -11.39
CA THR A 63 8.10 5.00 -11.83
C THR A 63 9.14 4.82 -10.73
N VAL A 64 9.59 5.90 -10.07
CA VAL A 64 10.52 5.83 -8.93
C VAL A 64 9.93 4.97 -7.82
N ARG A 65 8.67 5.21 -7.44
CA ARG A 65 7.98 4.40 -6.42
C ARG A 65 7.96 2.93 -6.80
N LYS A 66 7.55 2.60 -8.03
CA LYS A 66 7.48 1.23 -8.55
C LYS A 66 8.83 0.52 -8.49
N VAL A 67 9.90 1.18 -8.95
CA VAL A 67 11.25 0.61 -8.93
C VAL A 67 11.72 0.35 -7.50
N LYS A 68 11.52 1.30 -6.58
CA LYS A 68 11.83 1.13 -5.15
C LYS A 68 11.06 -0.05 -4.55
N THR A 69 9.75 -0.12 -4.76
CA THR A 69 8.91 -1.23 -4.29
C THR A 69 9.42 -2.58 -4.79
N GLN A 70 9.71 -2.70 -6.09
CA GLN A 70 10.20 -3.95 -6.69
C GLN A 70 11.57 -4.38 -6.13
N CYS A 71 12.51 -3.43 -5.99
CA CYS A 71 13.80 -3.71 -5.39
C CYS A 71 13.66 -4.19 -3.94
N ARG A 72 12.86 -3.49 -3.14
CA ARG A 72 12.68 -3.81 -1.72
C ARG A 72 11.95 -5.12 -1.51
N LEU A 73 10.91 -5.44 -2.29
CA LEU A 73 10.26 -6.75 -2.29
C LEU A 73 11.24 -7.87 -2.66
N GLY A 74 12.01 -7.70 -3.73
CA GLY A 74 13.01 -8.68 -4.17
C GLY A 74 14.05 -8.98 -3.09
N CYS A 75 14.59 -7.93 -2.48
CA CYS A 75 15.56 -8.04 -1.39
C CYS A 75 14.95 -8.62 -0.11
N ALA A 76 13.69 -8.30 0.19
CA ALA A 76 12.95 -8.88 1.33
C ALA A 76 12.88 -10.40 1.24
N ASN A 77 12.53 -10.92 0.06
CA ASN A 77 12.37 -12.35 -0.18
C ASN A 77 13.71 -13.10 -0.05
N GLN A 78 14.81 -12.50 -0.50
CA GLN A 78 16.16 -13.09 -0.38
C GLN A 78 16.69 -13.11 1.06
N THR A 79 16.16 -12.24 1.92
CA THR A 79 16.63 -12.05 3.30
C THR A 79 15.57 -12.42 4.34
N ALA A 80 14.63 -13.28 3.96
CA ALA A 80 13.52 -13.68 4.81
C ALA A 80 14.00 -14.18 6.19
N PHE A 81 13.32 -13.69 7.23
CA PHE A 81 13.51 -14.15 8.60
C PHE A 81 12.74 -15.48 8.74
N GLY A 82 13.36 -16.60 8.36
CA GLY A 82 12.68 -17.90 8.36
C GLY A 82 13.56 -19.13 8.11
N ASP A 83 14.69 -19.01 7.41
CA ASP A 83 15.64 -20.13 7.31
C ASP A 83 16.49 -20.20 8.58
N GLN A 84 16.20 -21.21 9.41
CA GLN A 84 17.16 -21.73 10.37
C GLN A 84 18.44 -22.07 9.61
N LEU A 85 19.58 -21.60 10.11
CA LEU A 85 20.85 -22.23 9.78
C LEU A 85 20.74 -23.69 10.20
N ALA A 86 20.48 -24.58 9.24
CA ALA A 86 20.58 -26.01 9.41
C ALA A 86 22.04 -26.33 9.77
N GLY A 87 22.33 -26.44 11.06
CA GLY A 87 23.63 -26.83 11.56
C GLY A 87 23.98 -26.27 12.92
N THR A 88 23.52 -26.98 13.96
CA THR A 88 24.20 -27.32 15.24
C THR A 88 23.38 -27.05 16.50
N GLY A 89 22.99 -28.15 17.15
CA GLY A 89 23.03 -28.33 18.61
C GLY A 89 21.94 -27.66 19.44
N ASP A 90 21.55 -28.34 20.52
CA ASP A 90 20.65 -27.87 21.58
C ASP A 90 20.92 -26.41 22.02
N PRO A 91 19.88 -25.67 22.47
CA PRO A 91 20.03 -24.29 22.91
C PRO A 91 20.94 -24.21 24.15
N VAL A 92 22.18 -23.78 23.92
CA VAL A 92 23.14 -23.46 24.99
C VAL A 92 22.65 -22.19 25.72
N PRO A 93 22.61 -22.17 27.06
CA PRO A 93 22.33 -20.94 27.83
C PRO A 93 23.34 -19.85 27.47
N GLY A 94 22.86 -18.70 26.98
CA GLY A 94 23.70 -17.60 26.48
C GLY A 94 23.74 -17.46 24.94
N SER A 95 23.02 -18.29 24.20
CA SER A 95 22.90 -18.25 22.72
C SER A 95 22.13 -17.05 22.15
N GLY A 96 21.46 -16.25 22.98
CA GLY A 96 20.73 -15.04 22.56
C GLY A 96 21.62 -14.12 21.72
N SER A 97 22.86 -13.88 22.16
CA SER A 97 23.82 -13.01 21.46
C SER A 97 24.21 -13.49 20.06
N LEU A 98 24.13 -14.79 19.74
CA LEU A 98 24.45 -15.33 18.41
C LEU A 98 23.24 -15.27 17.46
N ALA A 99 22.03 -15.47 17.99
CA ALA A 99 20.79 -15.28 17.24
C ALA A 99 20.59 -13.79 16.87
N ASP A 100 20.94 -12.88 17.80
CA ASP A 100 20.90 -11.44 17.58
C ASP A 100 21.86 -10.99 16.46
N LEU A 101 23.06 -11.57 16.39
CA LEU A 101 24.01 -11.30 15.30
C LEU A 101 23.47 -11.76 13.92
N GLY A 102 22.79 -12.91 13.88
CA GLY A 102 22.16 -13.41 12.66
C GLY A 102 21.03 -12.50 12.16
N PHE A 103 20.27 -11.91 13.09
CA PHE A 103 19.24 -10.91 12.79
C PHE A 103 19.85 -9.63 12.18
N PHE A 104 20.83 -9.02 12.84
CA PHE A 104 21.49 -7.80 12.33
C PHE A 104 22.20 -8.05 10.99
N GLN A 105 22.81 -9.22 10.81
CA GLN A 105 23.43 -9.59 9.54
C GLN A 105 22.39 -9.64 8.40
N LYS A 106 21.19 -10.17 8.64
CA LYS A 106 20.11 -10.18 7.64
C LYS A 106 19.65 -8.77 7.30
N ILE A 107 19.51 -7.88 8.29
CA ILE A 107 19.17 -6.46 8.08
C ILE A 107 20.20 -5.78 7.19
N LEU A 108 21.49 -5.91 7.52
CA LEU A 108 22.57 -5.27 6.78
C LEU A 108 22.69 -5.80 5.34
N ARG A 109 22.51 -7.12 5.15
CA ARG A 109 22.46 -7.73 3.80
C ARG A 109 21.27 -7.22 2.99
N ARG A 110 20.10 -7.10 3.62
CA ARG A 110 18.89 -6.59 2.97
C ARG A 110 19.08 -5.15 2.52
N ALA A 111 19.64 -4.32 3.40
CA ALA A 111 20.01 -2.96 3.06
C ALA A 111 20.89 -3.00 1.81
N ASP A 112 22.07 -3.62 1.87
CA ASP A 112 23.05 -3.63 0.75
C ASP A 112 22.43 -4.06 -0.60
N CYS A 113 21.56 -5.07 -0.59
CA CYS A 113 20.76 -5.48 -1.73
C CYS A 113 19.88 -4.33 -2.28
N VAL A 114 19.13 -3.64 -1.41
CA VAL A 114 18.25 -2.53 -1.79
C VAL A 114 19.06 -1.39 -2.40
N LYS A 115 20.16 -0.98 -1.77
CA LYS A 115 21.02 0.09 -2.31
C LYS A 115 21.56 -0.27 -3.69
N THR A 116 22.03 -1.49 -3.87
CA THR A 116 22.57 -1.95 -5.16
C THR A 116 21.48 -1.94 -6.23
N CYS A 117 20.31 -2.53 -5.94
CA CYS A 117 19.20 -2.61 -6.89
C CYS A 117 18.63 -1.22 -7.26
N GLU A 118 18.43 -0.35 -6.27
CA GLU A 118 17.94 1.00 -6.52
C GLU A 118 18.98 1.82 -7.29
N SER A 119 20.27 1.70 -6.96
CA SER A 119 21.32 2.47 -7.64
C SER A 119 21.52 2.06 -9.10
N GLU A 120 21.38 0.77 -9.40
CA GLU A 120 21.46 0.24 -10.77
C GLU A 120 20.31 0.76 -11.65
N LYS A 121 19.10 0.85 -11.09
CA LYS A 121 17.89 1.19 -11.85
C LYS A 121 17.56 2.68 -11.88
N LEU A 122 17.93 3.41 -10.83
CA LEU A 122 17.58 4.83 -10.63
C LEU A 122 18.81 5.76 -10.58
N GLY A 123 20.03 5.23 -10.61
CA GLY A 123 21.24 6.04 -10.49
C GLY A 123 21.56 6.41 -9.04
N SER A 124 22.21 7.56 -8.81
CA SER A 124 22.61 7.96 -7.45
C SER A 124 21.41 7.98 -6.49
N PRO A 125 21.55 7.52 -5.22
CA PRO A 125 20.48 7.59 -4.22
C PRO A 125 19.88 8.99 -4.03
N THR A 126 20.68 10.03 -4.29
CA THR A 126 20.27 11.44 -4.18
C THR A 126 19.57 11.99 -5.42
N LEU A 127 19.57 11.27 -6.55
CA LEU A 127 19.05 11.80 -7.82
C LEU A 127 17.54 12.04 -7.78
N HIS A 128 16.80 11.14 -7.13
CA HIS A 128 15.35 11.19 -6.98
C HIS A 128 14.93 11.46 -5.54
N GLU A 129 15.84 12.05 -4.77
CA GLU A 129 15.55 12.54 -3.43
C GLU A 129 14.91 13.92 -3.54
N VAL A 130 13.75 14.09 -2.91
CA VAL A 130 12.99 15.34 -2.94
C VAL A 130 12.84 15.91 -1.53
N THR A 131 12.49 17.19 -1.45
CA THR A 131 12.16 17.84 -0.17
C THR A 131 10.79 17.41 0.35
N GLU A 132 10.55 17.59 1.64
CA GLU A 132 9.25 17.33 2.25
C GLU A 132 8.15 18.22 1.64
N ASP A 133 8.48 19.46 1.30
CA ASP A 133 7.57 20.39 0.62
C ASP A 133 7.08 19.82 -0.72
N VAL A 134 7.98 19.30 -1.56
CA VAL A 134 7.59 18.68 -2.84
C VAL A 134 6.75 17.43 -2.60
N GLU A 135 7.12 16.57 -1.64
CA GLU A 135 6.31 15.39 -1.33
C GLU A 135 4.91 15.78 -0.84
N LEU A 136 4.78 16.88 -0.08
CA LEU A 136 3.51 17.44 0.36
C LEU A 136 2.67 17.95 -0.81
N GLU A 137 3.26 18.64 -1.78
CA GLU A 137 2.56 19.10 -2.99
C GLU A 137 1.94 17.92 -3.76
N PHE A 138 2.68 16.82 -3.91
CA PHE A 138 2.13 15.63 -4.56
C PHE A 138 1.13 14.89 -3.68
N ARG A 139 1.31 14.87 -2.34
CA ARG A 139 0.34 14.27 -1.41
C ARG A 139 -1.00 15.01 -1.45
N LYS A 140 -0.97 16.34 -1.57
CA LYS A 140 -2.13 17.20 -1.80
C LYS A 140 -2.62 17.18 -3.25
N ARG A 141 -2.02 16.37 -4.12
CA ARG A 141 -2.38 16.26 -5.54
C ARG A 141 -2.31 17.61 -6.29
N THR A 142 -1.49 18.55 -5.83
CA THR A 142 -1.34 19.89 -6.44
C THR A 142 -1.02 19.87 -7.94
N PRO A 143 -0.24 18.91 -8.50
CA PRO A 143 -0.06 18.79 -9.95
C PRO A 143 -1.38 18.81 -10.74
N TYR A 144 -2.45 18.23 -10.19
CA TYR A 144 -3.76 18.22 -10.83
C TYR A 144 -4.47 19.57 -10.79
N ASN A 145 -4.20 20.42 -9.79
CA ASN A 145 -4.70 21.80 -9.76
C ASN A 145 -4.10 22.66 -10.89
N TYR A 146 -2.84 22.42 -11.25
CA TYR A 146 -2.25 23.05 -12.43
C TYR A 146 -2.77 22.44 -13.74
N LEU A 147 -2.87 21.11 -13.81
CA LEU A 147 -3.36 20.40 -15.00
C LEU A 147 -4.80 20.78 -15.35
N GLN A 148 -5.69 20.95 -14.36
CA GLN A 148 -7.09 21.30 -14.67
C GLN A 148 -7.19 22.63 -15.41
N VAL A 149 -6.43 23.65 -15.00
CA VAL A 149 -6.41 24.95 -15.67
C VAL A 149 -5.80 24.81 -17.07
N ALA A 150 -4.64 24.15 -17.19
CA ALA A 150 -3.97 23.99 -18.47
C ALA A 150 -4.85 23.23 -19.48
N TYR A 151 -5.53 22.17 -19.06
CA TYR A 151 -6.47 21.42 -19.88
C TYR A 151 -7.69 22.23 -20.30
N PHE A 152 -8.24 23.01 -19.37
CA PHE A 152 -9.33 23.93 -19.66
C PHE A 152 -8.94 24.96 -20.73
N LYS A 153 -7.74 25.54 -20.63
CA LYS A 153 -7.23 26.55 -21.58
C LYS A 153 -7.03 26.02 -23.00
N ILE A 154 -6.83 24.71 -23.17
CA ILE A 154 -6.74 24.05 -24.48
C ILE A 154 -8.02 23.31 -24.90
N ASN A 155 -9.14 23.59 -24.22
CA ASN A 155 -10.47 23.02 -24.50
C ASN A 155 -10.54 21.47 -24.41
N LYS A 156 -9.78 20.86 -23.49
CA LYS A 156 -9.89 19.43 -23.14
C LYS A 156 -10.68 19.28 -21.84
N LEU A 157 -12.00 19.46 -21.93
CA LEU A 157 -12.89 19.53 -20.76
C LEU A 157 -12.92 18.22 -19.96
N ASP A 158 -12.94 17.07 -20.63
CA ASP A 158 -12.88 15.73 -20.03
C ASP A 158 -11.67 15.61 -19.07
N LYS A 159 -10.49 16.00 -19.52
CA LYS A 159 -9.26 15.96 -18.73
C LYS A 159 -9.22 17.03 -17.65
N ALA A 160 -9.75 18.21 -17.93
CA ALA A 160 -9.82 19.30 -16.96
C ALA A 160 -10.69 18.91 -15.76
N VAL A 161 -11.86 18.33 -16.02
CA VAL A 161 -12.79 17.84 -14.99
C VAL A 161 -12.15 16.72 -14.18
N ALA A 162 -11.53 15.73 -14.83
CA ALA A 162 -10.86 14.63 -14.12
C ALA A 162 -9.72 15.13 -13.21
N ALA A 163 -8.90 16.07 -13.68
CA ALA A 163 -7.84 16.67 -12.87
C ALA A 163 -8.41 17.47 -11.68
N ALA A 164 -9.42 18.32 -11.91
CA ALA A 164 -10.08 19.07 -10.85
C ALA A 164 -10.69 18.14 -9.78
N HIS A 165 -11.35 17.07 -10.22
CA HIS A 165 -11.94 16.07 -9.32
C HIS A 165 -10.85 15.34 -8.52
N THR A 166 -9.77 14.91 -9.17
CA THR A 166 -8.63 14.25 -8.53
C THR A 166 -8.00 15.11 -7.43
N PHE A 167 -7.80 16.41 -7.67
CA PHE A 167 -7.30 17.35 -6.67
C PHE A 167 -8.30 17.51 -5.51
N PHE A 168 -9.59 17.66 -5.81
CA PHE A 168 -10.62 17.85 -4.79
C PHE A 168 -10.76 16.66 -3.84
N GLN A 169 -10.54 15.42 -4.32
CA GLN A 169 -10.60 14.22 -3.47
C GLN A 169 -9.59 14.27 -2.30
N ALA A 170 -8.40 14.85 -2.50
CA ALA A 170 -7.39 15.04 -1.44
C ALA A 170 -7.50 16.42 -0.73
N ASN A 171 -8.44 17.27 -1.15
CA ASN A 171 -8.63 18.61 -0.59
C ASN A 171 -10.13 18.99 -0.55
N PRO A 172 -10.99 18.23 0.17
CA PRO A 172 -12.44 18.42 0.20
C PRO A 172 -12.89 19.80 0.71
N ASP A 173 -12.06 20.45 1.53
CA ASP A 173 -12.32 21.77 2.10
C ASP A 173 -11.92 22.94 1.18
N HIS A 174 -11.33 22.66 0.01
CA HIS A 174 -10.91 23.70 -0.93
C HIS A 174 -12.11 24.33 -1.65
N VAL A 175 -12.50 25.54 -1.22
CA VAL A 175 -13.71 26.24 -1.66
C VAL A 175 -13.68 26.56 -3.15
N GLU A 176 -12.58 27.08 -3.66
CA GLU A 176 -12.44 27.48 -5.07
C GLU A 176 -12.53 26.26 -6.01
N MET A 177 -11.94 25.12 -5.63
CA MET A 177 -12.05 23.92 -6.45
C MET A 177 -13.48 23.38 -6.47
N ARG A 178 -14.20 23.44 -5.34
CA ARG A 178 -15.62 23.07 -5.29
C ARG A 178 -16.44 23.90 -6.28
N GLN A 179 -16.23 25.21 -6.31
CA GLN A 179 -16.88 26.12 -7.26
C GLN A 179 -16.52 25.79 -8.71
N ASN A 180 -15.25 25.47 -8.99
CA ASN A 180 -14.82 25.05 -10.33
C ASN A 180 -15.52 23.77 -10.79
N LEU A 181 -15.65 22.78 -9.90
CA LEU A 181 -16.36 21.54 -10.19
C LEU A 181 -17.85 21.78 -10.45
N ASP A 182 -18.50 22.64 -9.65
CA ASP A 182 -19.91 23.00 -9.86
C ASP A 182 -20.10 23.76 -11.18
N TYR A 183 -19.15 24.63 -11.55
CA TYR A 183 -19.13 25.27 -12.86
C TYR A 183 -18.99 24.24 -13.99
N TYR A 184 -18.06 23.28 -13.87
CA TYR A 184 -17.88 22.22 -14.87
C TYR A 184 -19.13 21.38 -15.08
N LYS A 185 -19.88 21.05 -14.01
CA LYS A 185 -21.15 20.31 -14.11
C LYS A 185 -22.20 21.02 -14.98
N MET A 186 -22.14 22.35 -15.08
CA MET A 186 -23.09 23.14 -15.87
C MET A 186 -22.65 23.35 -17.33
N MET A 187 -21.43 22.96 -17.69
CA MET A 187 -20.90 23.18 -19.04
C MET A 187 -21.43 22.16 -20.05
N ALA A 188 -21.77 22.62 -21.25
CA ALA A 188 -22.12 21.73 -22.36
C ALA A 188 -20.91 20.86 -22.74
N GLY A 189 -21.14 19.56 -22.92
CA GLY A 189 -20.10 18.57 -23.25
C GLY A 189 -19.35 17.99 -22.04
N VAL A 190 -19.73 18.34 -20.81
CA VAL A 190 -19.27 17.65 -19.60
C VAL A 190 -20.27 16.58 -19.21
N GLU A 191 -19.79 15.35 -19.03
CA GLU A 191 -20.58 14.20 -18.62
C GLU A 191 -20.18 13.75 -17.20
N GLU A 192 -21.08 13.02 -16.53
CA GLU A 192 -20.80 12.45 -15.20
C GLU A 192 -19.56 11.55 -15.21
N GLY A 193 -19.35 10.82 -16.32
CA GLY A 193 -18.17 9.98 -16.53
C GLY A 193 -16.83 10.72 -16.60
N HIS A 194 -16.82 12.05 -16.67
CA HIS A 194 -15.58 12.84 -16.62
C HIS A 194 -15.07 13.08 -15.19
N PHE A 195 -15.92 12.93 -14.17
CA PHE A 195 -15.57 13.13 -12.75
C PHE A 195 -14.88 11.89 -12.18
N LYS A 196 -13.69 11.60 -12.70
CA LYS A 196 -12.86 10.45 -12.29
C LYS A 196 -11.73 10.91 -11.39
N ASP A 197 -11.52 10.17 -10.30
CA ASP A 197 -10.27 10.29 -9.54
C ASP A 197 -9.18 9.48 -10.24
N LEU A 198 -8.17 10.18 -10.76
CA LEU A 198 -7.05 9.62 -11.50
C LEU A 198 -6.00 8.96 -10.59
N GLU A 199 -6.10 9.17 -9.28
CA GLU A 199 -5.26 8.53 -8.26
C GLU A 199 -6.08 7.62 -7.32
N ALA A 200 -7.28 7.21 -7.74
CA ALA A 200 -8.07 6.25 -6.99
C ALA A 200 -7.27 4.96 -6.78
N ARG A 201 -7.18 4.51 -5.53
CA ARG A 201 -6.53 3.24 -5.17
C ARG A 201 -7.52 2.10 -5.41
N GLU A 202 -7.06 1.04 -6.05
CA GLU A 202 -7.91 -0.07 -6.50
C GLU A 202 -8.67 -0.72 -5.35
N HIS A 203 -7.99 -1.05 -4.24
CA HIS A 203 -8.64 -1.65 -3.07
C HIS A 203 -9.75 -0.78 -2.48
N MET A 204 -9.58 0.55 -2.49
CA MET A 204 -10.57 1.49 -1.99
C MET A 204 -11.75 1.63 -2.96
N ALA A 205 -11.48 1.69 -4.26
CA ALA A 205 -12.51 1.77 -5.29
C ALA A 205 -13.43 0.54 -5.24
N GLU A 206 -12.85 -0.66 -5.14
CA GLU A 206 -13.56 -1.93 -5.02
C GLU A 206 -14.35 -2.02 -3.71
N PHE A 207 -13.78 -1.55 -2.59
CA PHE A 207 -14.50 -1.51 -1.32
C PHE A 207 -15.73 -0.61 -1.38
N LEU A 208 -15.60 0.60 -1.94
CA LEU A 208 -16.70 1.53 -2.10
C LEU A 208 -17.78 1.00 -3.06
N LEU A 209 -17.38 0.29 -4.11
CA LEU A 209 -18.30 -0.35 -5.05
C LEU A 209 -19.03 -1.52 -4.38
N GLY A 210 -18.34 -2.36 -3.62
CA GLY A 210 -18.94 -3.43 -2.81
C GLY A 210 -19.96 -2.88 -1.82
N LYS A 211 -19.68 -1.75 -1.15
CA LYS A 211 -20.65 -1.07 -0.27
C LYS A 211 -21.89 -0.58 -1.01
N ARG A 212 -21.76 -0.13 -2.26
CA ARG A 212 -22.92 0.28 -3.08
C ARG A 212 -23.81 -0.91 -3.40
N PHE A 213 -23.24 -2.03 -3.85
CA PHE A 213 -24.00 -3.25 -4.10
C PHE A 213 -24.63 -3.81 -2.82
N TYR A 214 -23.90 -3.80 -1.71
CA TYR A 214 -24.42 -4.20 -0.40
C TYR A 214 -25.63 -3.35 0.01
N SER A 215 -25.57 -2.03 -0.19
CA SER A 215 -26.68 -1.12 0.12
C SER A 215 -27.88 -1.28 -0.81
N ASN A 216 -27.68 -1.92 -1.97
CA ASN A 216 -28.71 -2.22 -2.96
C ASN A 216 -29.18 -3.69 -2.87
N ASP A 217 -28.90 -4.38 -1.76
CA ASP A 217 -29.22 -5.79 -1.51
C ASP A 217 -28.66 -6.77 -2.58
N SER A 218 -27.68 -6.32 -3.37
CA SER A 218 -27.05 -7.12 -4.42
C SER A 218 -25.86 -7.87 -3.83
N PHE A 219 -26.14 -8.87 -2.99
CA PHE A 219 -25.14 -9.48 -2.11
C PHE A 219 -24.09 -10.31 -2.85
N GLU A 220 -24.43 -10.93 -3.97
CA GLU A 220 -23.47 -11.67 -4.80
C GLU A 220 -22.40 -10.71 -5.34
N GLN A 221 -22.80 -9.62 -6.00
CA GLN A 221 -21.88 -8.60 -6.51
C GLN A 221 -21.13 -7.91 -5.37
N ALA A 222 -21.78 -7.66 -4.25
CA ALA A 222 -21.12 -7.09 -3.08
C ALA A 222 -19.97 -7.99 -2.61
N ALA A 223 -20.21 -9.31 -2.50
CA ALA A 223 -19.17 -10.27 -2.12
C ALA A 223 -18.00 -10.27 -3.12
N GLU A 224 -18.27 -10.28 -4.42
CA GLU A 224 -17.22 -10.23 -5.46
C GLU A 224 -16.30 -9.00 -5.30
N HIS A 225 -16.89 -7.81 -5.14
CA HIS A 225 -16.13 -6.58 -4.98
C HIS A 225 -15.37 -6.52 -3.65
N PHE A 226 -15.94 -7.00 -2.55
CA PHE A 226 -15.22 -7.04 -1.28
C PHE A 226 -14.05 -8.04 -1.31
N GLU A 227 -14.16 -9.17 -2.02
CA GLU A 227 -13.05 -10.11 -2.20
C GLU A 227 -11.89 -9.48 -2.98
N VAL A 228 -12.20 -8.72 -4.03
CA VAL A 228 -11.18 -7.96 -4.78
C VAL A 228 -10.55 -6.90 -3.87
N ALA A 229 -11.37 -6.15 -3.14
CA ALA A 229 -10.89 -5.12 -2.21
C ALA A 229 -9.92 -5.66 -1.16
N VAL A 230 -10.23 -6.81 -0.51
CA VAL A 230 -9.34 -7.44 0.47
C VAL A 230 -8.02 -7.86 -0.17
N ARG A 231 -8.08 -8.47 -1.36
CA ARG A 231 -6.88 -8.94 -2.07
C ARG A 231 -5.94 -7.77 -2.40
N GLU A 232 -6.50 -6.73 -3.00
CA GLU A 232 -5.73 -5.55 -3.39
C GLU A 232 -5.27 -4.73 -2.19
N PHE A 233 -6.01 -4.75 -1.08
CA PHE A 233 -5.56 -4.16 0.19
C PHE A 233 -4.27 -4.84 0.66
N PHE A 234 -4.21 -6.18 0.67
CA PHE A 234 -3.00 -6.89 1.10
C PHE A 234 -1.82 -6.65 0.15
N THR A 235 -2.05 -6.57 -1.16
CA THR A 235 -1.03 -6.16 -2.15
C THR A 235 -0.50 -4.77 -1.81
N SER A 236 -1.40 -3.78 -1.70
CA SER A 236 -1.05 -2.39 -1.40
C SER A 236 -0.36 -2.22 -0.04
N ASN A 237 -0.79 -2.98 0.97
CA ASN A 237 -0.19 -3.00 2.30
C ASN A 237 1.22 -3.56 2.26
N GLN A 238 1.48 -4.63 1.50
CA GLN A 238 2.82 -5.15 1.33
C GLN A 238 3.75 -4.14 0.64
N GLU A 239 3.26 -3.48 -0.41
CA GLU A 239 4.02 -2.44 -1.12
C GLU A 239 4.34 -1.24 -0.22
N CYS A 240 3.37 -0.74 0.54
CA CYS A 240 3.58 0.32 1.52
C CYS A 240 4.63 -0.09 2.55
N ARG A 241 4.52 -1.30 3.11
CA ARG A 241 5.40 -1.78 4.18
C ARG A 241 6.83 -1.98 3.74
N VAL A 242 7.09 -2.36 2.49
CA VAL A 242 8.47 -2.40 1.98
C VAL A 242 9.02 -1.01 1.69
N LEU A 243 8.16 -0.05 1.33
CA LEU A 243 8.58 1.33 1.11
C LEU A 243 8.95 2.07 2.41
N CYS A 244 8.62 1.51 3.56
CA CYS A 244 9.13 1.98 4.85
C CYS A 244 10.64 1.72 5.06
N GLU A 245 11.25 0.81 4.29
CA GLU A 245 12.66 0.46 4.45
C GLU A 245 13.56 1.35 3.60
N GLY A 246 14.05 2.46 4.15
CA GLY A 246 14.92 3.39 3.43
C GLY A 246 15.43 4.49 4.35
N ALA A 247 16.22 5.42 3.81
CA ALA A 247 16.75 6.54 4.58
C ALA A 247 15.64 7.26 5.34
N TYR A 248 15.81 7.45 6.65
CA TYR A 248 14.89 8.24 7.45
C TYR A 248 15.50 9.61 7.72
N ASN A 249 14.74 10.67 7.44
CA ASN A 249 15.12 12.03 7.79
C ASN A 249 14.81 12.23 9.28
N TYR A 250 15.84 12.40 10.10
CA TYR A 250 15.64 12.71 11.51
C TYR A 250 15.43 14.22 11.59
N ASP A 251 14.17 14.66 11.54
CA ASP A 251 13.89 16.05 11.83
C ASP A 251 14.29 16.32 13.28
N GLY A 252 15.27 17.21 13.44
CA GLY A 252 16.03 17.39 14.66
C GLY A 252 15.17 17.54 15.92
N TYR A 253 15.75 17.07 17.03
CA TYR A 253 15.27 17.14 18.41
C TYR A 253 14.17 16.15 18.81
N ASN A 254 14.54 14.88 19.04
CA ASN A 254 14.07 14.15 20.24
C ASN A 254 14.67 12.76 20.46
N TYR A 255 15.41 12.21 19.49
CA TYR A 255 15.84 10.81 19.58
C TYR A 255 17.25 10.57 20.15
N MET A 256 18.04 11.62 20.39
CA MET A 256 19.46 11.47 20.78
C MET A 256 19.82 12.08 22.13
N GLU A 257 18.83 12.32 23.01
CA GLU A 257 19.07 12.87 24.36
C GLU A 257 18.43 12.02 25.47
N TYR A 258 18.46 10.68 25.42
CA TYR A 258 18.06 9.88 26.59
C TYR A 258 18.99 8.72 26.93
N SER A 259 19.06 8.49 28.24
CA SER A 259 19.98 7.61 28.94
C SER A 259 19.54 6.15 28.89
N ALA A 260 20.42 5.31 28.34
CA ALA A 260 20.34 3.85 28.15
C ALA A 260 19.63 3.42 26.86
N ASP A 261 20.44 2.91 25.92
CA ASP A 261 20.03 2.60 24.55
C ASP A 261 19.44 1.17 24.40
N LEU A 262 18.65 0.94 23.35
CA LEU A 262 18.03 -0.36 23.02
C LEU A 262 19.07 -1.49 22.90
N PHE A 263 20.20 -1.23 22.26
CA PHE A 263 21.31 -2.19 22.21
C PHE A 263 21.95 -2.43 23.58
N GLN A 264 22.12 -1.40 24.42
CA GLN A 264 22.68 -1.54 25.77
C GLN A 264 21.75 -2.35 26.70
N THR A 265 20.44 -2.16 26.53
CA THR A 265 19.39 -2.86 27.28
C THR A 265 19.26 -4.32 26.84
N ILE A 266 19.30 -4.60 25.54
CA ILE A 266 19.25 -5.97 24.99
C ILE A 266 20.55 -6.75 25.27
N THR A 267 21.71 -6.11 25.14
CA THR A 267 23.00 -6.81 25.26
C THR A 267 23.59 -6.81 26.67
N GLY A 268 23.01 -6.05 27.62
CA GLY A 268 23.51 -5.91 28.99
C GLY A 268 24.88 -5.25 29.10
N LYS A 269 25.42 -4.68 28.01
CA LYS A 269 26.72 -4.00 28.00
C LYS A 269 26.59 -2.56 28.45
N THR A 270 27.14 -2.27 29.62
CA THR A 270 27.15 -0.96 30.30
C THR A 270 28.47 -0.21 30.07
N GLU A 271 29.01 -0.23 28.86
CA GLU A 271 30.06 0.75 28.51
C GLU A 271 29.39 1.96 27.87
N ARG A 272 29.47 3.11 28.55
CA ARG A 272 29.07 4.42 28.01
C ARG A 272 29.90 4.73 26.77
N LEU A 273 29.48 4.25 25.62
CA LEU A 273 29.85 4.86 24.36
C LEU A 273 28.96 6.08 24.22
N TRP A 274 29.50 7.25 24.52
CA TRP A 274 28.96 8.53 24.05
C TRP A 274 29.09 8.54 22.52
N GLY A 275 28.19 7.84 21.85
CA GLY A 275 28.09 7.74 20.40
C GLY A 275 26.74 8.28 19.98
N VAL A 276 26.66 9.59 19.77
CA VAL A 276 25.61 10.20 18.95
C VAL A 276 25.72 9.52 17.59
N CYS A 277 24.62 9.03 17.00
CA CYS A 277 24.62 8.61 15.60
C CYS A 277 25.18 9.77 14.77
N ALA A 278 26.45 9.68 14.37
CA ALA A 278 27.18 10.76 13.75
C ALA A 278 26.82 10.84 12.26
N ASP A 279 25.56 11.17 11.98
CA ASP A 279 25.10 11.85 10.77
C ASP A 279 23.79 12.56 11.12
N VAL A 280 23.91 13.81 11.54
CA VAL A 280 22.90 14.59 12.29
C VAL A 280 21.63 14.91 11.48
N ASN A 281 21.56 14.54 10.21
CA ASN A 281 20.41 14.84 9.36
C ASN A 281 19.75 13.60 8.72
N LYS A 282 20.44 12.47 8.49
CA LYS A 282 19.86 11.25 7.89
C LYS A 282 20.58 10.00 8.38
N VAL A 283 19.96 9.22 9.26
CA VAL A 283 20.48 7.89 9.62
C VAL A 283 20.02 6.90 8.56
N ASN A 284 21.00 6.26 7.95
CA ASN A 284 20.78 5.22 6.98
C ASN A 284 21.58 3.98 7.39
N LEU A 285 20.94 2.80 7.34
CA LEU A 285 21.65 1.52 7.49
C LEU A 285 22.81 1.36 6.47
N PHE A 286 22.81 2.20 5.42
CA PHE A 286 23.85 2.28 4.40
C PHE A 286 25.16 2.94 4.82
N THR A 287 25.16 3.77 5.87
CA THR A 287 26.32 4.57 6.28
C THR A 287 26.77 4.27 7.71
N SER A 288 25.85 3.89 8.61
CA SER A 288 26.18 3.55 9.99
C SER A 288 26.19 2.03 10.23
N ARG A 289 27.30 1.52 10.77
CA ARG A 289 27.41 0.16 11.33
C ARG A 289 27.28 0.13 12.86
N ASP A 290 26.90 1.26 13.45
CA ASP A 290 26.69 1.36 14.90
C ASP A 290 25.39 0.62 15.27
N PRO A 291 25.45 -0.42 16.13
CA PRO A 291 24.26 -1.15 16.56
C PRO A 291 23.16 -0.26 17.17
N LEU A 292 23.53 0.89 17.75
CA LEU A 292 22.61 1.88 18.29
C LEU A 292 21.72 2.47 17.18
N CYS A 293 22.33 2.97 16.11
CA CYS A 293 21.64 3.55 14.96
C CYS A 293 20.77 2.54 14.21
N VAL A 294 21.18 1.27 14.20
CA VAL A 294 20.40 0.18 13.58
C VAL A 294 19.09 -0.04 14.33
N SER A 295 19.13 0.07 15.66
CA SER A 295 17.98 -0.19 16.53
C SER A 295 16.92 0.91 16.44
N ASP A 296 17.32 2.20 16.47
CA ASP A 296 16.41 3.34 16.30
C ASP A 296 15.77 3.36 14.91
N HIS A 297 16.58 3.13 13.88
CA HIS A 297 16.10 3.01 12.51
C HIS A 297 15.08 1.87 12.37
N TYR A 298 15.33 0.72 13.03
CA TYR A 298 14.38 -0.39 13.02
C TYR A 298 13.04 0.00 13.65
N MET A 299 13.05 0.74 14.77
CA MET A 299 11.82 1.25 15.40
C MET A 299 11.04 2.19 14.48
N GLN A 300 11.72 3.07 13.75
CA GLN A 300 11.09 3.96 12.76
C GLN A 300 10.47 3.18 11.59
N VAL A 301 11.18 2.17 11.08
CA VAL A 301 10.66 1.28 10.04
C VAL A 301 9.40 0.56 10.53
N LEU A 302 9.40 0.04 11.77
CA LEU A 302 8.21 -0.59 12.36
C LEU A 302 7.05 0.39 12.49
N SER A 303 7.30 1.61 12.98
CA SER A 303 6.28 2.65 13.11
C SER A 303 5.66 3.01 11.75
N CYS A 304 6.48 3.20 10.72
CA CYS A 304 6.01 3.40 9.34
C CYS A 304 5.16 2.23 8.85
N LYS A 305 5.62 1.00 9.07
CA LYS A 305 4.93 -0.23 8.66
C LYS A 305 3.55 -0.37 9.30
N GLN A 306 3.41 0.03 10.56
CA GLN A 306 2.13 0.08 11.25
C GLN A 306 1.19 1.14 10.67
N ARG A 307 1.73 2.32 10.30
CA ARG A 307 0.94 3.40 9.69
C ARG A 307 0.37 3.07 8.30
N CYS A 308 0.92 2.08 7.59
CA CYS A 308 0.40 1.65 6.29
C CYS A 308 -1.09 1.27 6.30
N ALA A 309 -1.57 0.63 7.38
CA ALA A 309 -2.98 0.26 7.50
C ALA A 309 -3.89 1.49 7.51
N LEU A 310 -3.51 2.52 8.27
CA LEU A 310 -4.20 3.80 8.36
C LEU A 310 -4.15 4.56 7.02
N GLU A 311 -2.98 4.61 6.39
CA GLU A 311 -2.81 5.30 5.11
C GLU A 311 -3.69 4.67 4.04
N LEU A 312 -3.74 3.33 3.97
CA LEU A 312 -4.54 2.61 2.99
C LEU A 312 -6.03 2.65 3.28
N ALA A 313 -6.43 2.81 4.53
CA ALA A 313 -7.81 3.06 4.94
C ALA A 313 -8.29 4.48 4.63
N THR A 314 -7.40 5.41 4.31
CA THR A 314 -7.75 6.82 4.03
C THR A 314 -8.16 6.99 2.56
N ASN A 315 -9.33 7.61 2.34
CA ASN A 315 -9.86 7.89 1.00
C ASN A 315 -9.76 9.38 0.64
N THR A 316 -10.33 10.25 1.47
CA THR A 316 -10.16 11.70 1.35
C THR A 316 -9.15 12.16 2.42
N ASP A 317 -9.63 12.76 3.51
CA ASP A 317 -8.82 13.18 4.65
C ASP A 317 -9.08 12.36 5.92
N GLN A 318 -10.11 11.50 5.88
CA GLN A 318 -10.47 10.66 7.02
C GLN A 318 -10.27 9.18 6.68
N PRO A 319 -9.62 8.43 7.57
CA PRO A 319 -9.52 6.98 7.45
C PRO A 319 -10.90 6.35 7.68
N PHE A 320 -11.20 5.31 6.93
CA PHE A 320 -12.29 4.41 7.27
C PHE A 320 -11.96 3.68 8.57
N ASP A 321 -12.82 3.88 9.56
CA ASP A 321 -12.75 3.16 10.82
C ASP A 321 -12.86 1.64 10.59
N ASP A 322 -11.97 0.89 11.24
CA ASP A 322 -11.92 -0.58 11.17
C ASP A 322 -11.97 -1.12 9.73
N PHE A 323 -11.24 -0.46 8.83
CA PHE A 323 -11.28 -0.77 7.40
C PHE A 323 -11.11 -2.26 7.12
N LEU A 324 -10.02 -2.91 7.58
CA LEU A 324 -9.78 -4.32 7.32
C LEU A 324 -10.83 -5.26 7.97
N PRO A 325 -11.15 -5.14 9.28
CA PRO A 325 -12.23 -5.93 9.89
C PRO A 325 -13.58 -5.76 9.17
N SER A 326 -13.91 -4.54 8.73
CA SER A 326 -15.20 -4.24 8.09
C SER A 326 -15.41 -5.03 6.79
N HIS A 327 -14.36 -5.37 6.05
CA HIS A 327 -14.48 -6.25 4.87
C HIS A 327 -15.07 -7.60 5.26
N PHE A 328 -14.58 -8.21 6.33
CA PHE A 328 -15.05 -9.52 6.77
C PHE A 328 -16.45 -9.46 7.38
N ASN A 329 -16.81 -8.34 8.00
CA ASN A 329 -18.18 -8.10 8.45
C ASN A 329 -19.17 -8.00 7.27
N TYR A 330 -18.79 -7.30 6.20
CA TYR A 330 -19.62 -7.25 4.99
C TYR A 330 -19.64 -8.59 4.26
N LEU A 331 -18.49 -9.23 4.06
CA LEU A 331 -18.37 -10.50 3.34
C LEU A 331 -19.18 -11.62 3.97
N GLN A 332 -19.12 -11.80 5.30
CA GLN A 332 -19.89 -12.86 5.96
C GLN A 332 -21.39 -12.71 5.71
N PHE A 333 -21.89 -11.48 5.75
CA PHE A 333 -23.30 -11.18 5.51
C PHE A 333 -23.66 -11.35 4.03
N SER A 334 -22.82 -10.84 3.13
CA SER A 334 -23.03 -10.96 1.68
C SER A 334 -23.05 -12.43 1.24
N TYR A 335 -22.12 -13.25 1.75
CA TYR A 335 -22.12 -14.68 1.46
C TYR A 335 -23.35 -15.39 1.99
N TYR A 336 -23.79 -15.09 3.21
CA TYR A 336 -25.00 -15.66 3.77
C TYR A 336 -26.26 -15.30 2.94
N ASN A 337 -26.39 -14.04 2.51
CA ASN A 337 -27.60 -13.56 1.83
C ASN A 337 -27.58 -13.71 0.29
N SER A 338 -26.42 -13.97 -0.33
CA SER A 338 -26.32 -14.17 -1.79
C SER A 338 -27.20 -15.29 -2.39
N LYS A 339 -27.80 -16.17 -1.56
CA LYS A 339 -28.69 -17.25 -2.01
C LYS A 339 -30.19 -16.95 -1.89
N THR A 340 -30.59 -15.91 -1.16
CA THR A 340 -32.02 -15.58 -1.03
C THR A 340 -32.63 -14.99 -2.30
N ASP A 341 -31.82 -14.51 -3.23
CA ASP A 341 -32.30 -13.83 -4.45
C ASP A 341 -32.63 -14.78 -5.62
N ALA A 342 -32.19 -16.05 -5.56
CA ALA A 342 -32.51 -17.03 -6.60
C ALA A 342 -33.98 -17.50 -6.55
N ALA A 343 -34.73 -17.17 -5.50
CA ALA A 343 -36.15 -17.53 -5.37
C ALA A 343 -37.11 -16.52 -6.01
N SER A 344 -36.65 -15.37 -6.51
CA SER A 344 -37.53 -14.31 -7.05
C SER A 344 -37.44 -14.04 -8.56
N VAL A 345 -36.66 -14.78 -9.35
CA VAL A 345 -36.55 -14.53 -10.80
C VAL A 345 -36.95 -15.75 -11.63
N PHE A 346 -38.26 -16.00 -11.72
CA PHE A 346 -38.84 -16.67 -12.88
C PHE A 346 -39.01 -15.64 -14.01
N GLY A 347 -38.03 -15.57 -14.92
CA GLY A 347 -38.13 -14.86 -16.19
C GLY A 347 -37.18 -15.51 -17.22
N PRO A 348 -37.59 -15.72 -18.49
CA PRO A 348 -36.82 -16.50 -19.46
C PRO A 348 -35.59 -15.72 -19.99
N PRO A 349 -34.57 -16.41 -20.54
CA PRO A 349 -33.26 -15.82 -20.77
C PRO A 349 -33.20 -15.04 -22.09
N ALA A 350 -32.58 -13.87 -22.06
CA ALA A 350 -31.98 -13.24 -23.24
C ALA A 350 -30.46 -13.24 -23.03
N GLY A 351 -29.76 -13.83 -23.99
CA GLY A 351 -28.35 -14.17 -23.85
C GLY A 351 -27.41 -12.97 -23.89
N GLU A 352 -26.25 -13.14 -23.28
CA GLU A 352 -24.99 -12.55 -23.72
C GLU A 352 -23.81 -13.25 -23.01
N ASN A 353 -22.69 -13.35 -23.74
CA ASN A 353 -21.45 -13.99 -23.32
C ASN A 353 -20.80 -13.21 -22.17
N HIS A 354 -20.93 -13.70 -20.95
CA HIS A 354 -20.04 -13.37 -19.84
C HIS A 354 -19.34 -14.65 -19.37
N THR A 355 -18.08 -14.49 -18.98
CA THR A 355 -17.22 -15.50 -18.35
C THR A 355 -17.97 -16.23 -17.23
N PRO A 356 -17.74 -17.54 -17.01
CA PRO A 356 -18.54 -18.28 -16.05
C PRO A 356 -18.29 -17.73 -14.63
N SER A 357 -19.28 -17.04 -14.09
CA SER A 357 -19.47 -16.95 -12.64
C SER A 357 -19.51 -18.40 -12.14
N VAL A 358 -18.63 -18.73 -11.21
CA VAL A 358 -18.55 -20.06 -10.61
C VAL A 358 -19.85 -20.24 -9.84
N PHE A 359 -20.77 -21.04 -10.39
CA PHE A 359 -22.03 -21.35 -9.75
C PHE A 359 -21.76 -22.19 -8.49
N LEU A 360 -21.63 -21.50 -7.35
CA LEU A 360 -21.35 -22.11 -6.06
C LEU A 360 -22.63 -22.73 -5.48
N GLY A 361 -22.57 -24.01 -5.12
CA GLY A 361 -23.71 -24.78 -4.62
C GLY A 361 -24.23 -24.27 -3.26
N PRO A 362 -25.44 -24.66 -2.81
CA PRO A 362 -26.09 -24.20 -1.58
C PRO A 362 -25.24 -24.27 -0.29
N GLY A 363 -24.28 -25.18 -0.21
CA GLY A 363 -23.35 -25.30 0.92
C GLY A 363 -22.16 -24.33 0.88
N GLU A 364 -21.64 -23.98 -0.29
CA GLU A 364 -20.37 -23.26 -0.42
C GLU A 364 -20.44 -21.86 0.21
N ASN A 365 -21.46 -21.04 -0.11
CA ASN A 365 -21.60 -19.70 0.50
C ASN A 365 -21.69 -19.70 2.03
N LEU A 366 -22.16 -20.79 2.66
CA LEU A 366 -22.13 -20.91 4.13
C LEU A 366 -20.70 -21.16 4.63
N GLU A 367 -19.90 -21.94 3.92
CA GLU A 367 -18.48 -22.15 4.24
C GLU A 367 -17.71 -20.83 4.19
N GLN A 368 -17.94 -20.01 3.16
CA GLN A 368 -17.33 -18.68 3.04
C GLN A 368 -17.84 -17.69 4.09
N ALA A 369 -19.14 -17.72 4.43
CA ALA A 369 -19.69 -16.92 5.53
C ALA A 369 -19.04 -17.27 6.87
N ILE A 370 -18.89 -18.57 7.17
CA ILE A 370 -18.20 -19.07 8.38
C ILE A 370 -16.72 -18.67 8.37
N GLU A 371 -16.03 -18.81 7.24
CA GLU A 371 -14.63 -18.40 7.11
C GLU A 371 -14.47 -16.90 7.44
N CYS A 372 -15.33 -16.05 6.88
CA CYS A 372 -15.32 -14.61 7.11
C CYS A 372 -15.68 -14.25 8.55
N ALA A 373 -16.70 -14.88 9.15
CA ALA A 373 -17.06 -14.66 10.54
C ALA A 373 -15.92 -15.05 11.49
N LYS A 374 -15.31 -16.22 11.28
CA LYS A 374 -14.10 -16.64 12.04
C LYS A 374 -12.93 -15.67 11.83
N THR A 375 -12.78 -15.12 10.63
CA THR A 375 -11.73 -14.16 10.30
C THR A 375 -11.96 -12.82 11.00
N PHE A 376 -13.19 -12.33 11.06
CA PHE A 376 -13.57 -11.14 11.82
C PHE A 376 -13.27 -11.31 13.31
N LEU A 377 -13.64 -12.46 13.89
CA LEU A 377 -13.41 -12.80 15.30
C LEU A 377 -11.91 -12.92 15.67
N LEU A 378 -10.98 -12.93 14.70
CA LEU A 378 -9.56 -12.77 15.01
C LEU A 378 -9.22 -11.35 15.50
N PHE A 379 -9.97 -10.33 15.05
CA PHE A 379 -9.80 -8.94 15.47
C PHE A 379 -10.58 -8.65 16.75
N TYR A 380 -11.83 -9.12 16.79
CA TYR A 380 -12.77 -8.85 17.88
C TYR A 380 -13.32 -10.16 18.45
N PRO A 381 -12.54 -10.88 19.28
CA PRO A 381 -12.93 -12.20 19.78
C PRO A 381 -14.15 -12.15 20.70
N ASP A 382 -14.48 -10.98 21.25
CA ASP A 382 -15.60 -10.75 22.15
C ASP A 382 -16.84 -10.14 21.48
N ASP A 383 -16.86 -10.04 20.14
CA ASP A 383 -18.02 -9.55 19.41
C ASP A 383 -19.18 -10.57 19.44
N GLU A 384 -20.17 -10.31 20.30
CA GLU A 384 -21.31 -11.21 20.50
C GLU A 384 -22.18 -11.36 19.24
N VAL A 385 -22.35 -10.30 18.44
CA VAL A 385 -23.15 -10.35 17.21
C VAL A 385 -22.51 -11.30 16.20
N MET A 386 -21.20 -11.23 16.02
CA MET A 386 -20.48 -12.12 15.12
C MET A 386 -20.41 -13.54 15.65
N LYS A 387 -20.32 -13.75 16.97
CA LYS A 387 -20.42 -15.09 17.58
C LYS A 387 -21.77 -15.73 17.31
N ASP A 388 -22.86 -14.97 17.47
CA ASP A 388 -24.22 -15.44 17.18
C ASP A 388 -24.38 -15.80 15.69
N ASN A 389 -23.88 -14.95 14.79
CA ASN A 389 -23.88 -15.23 13.35
C ASN A 389 -23.10 -16.51 13.03
N LEU A 390 -21.89 -16.66 13.58
CA LEU A 390 -21.05 -17.84 13.40
C LEU A 390 -21.75 -19.11 13.90
N ALA A 391 -22.37 -19.07 15.08
CA ALA A 391 -23.12 -20.19 15.63
C ALA A 391 -24.28 -20.56 14.71
N TYR A 392 -25.04 -19.58 14.24
CA TYR A 392 -26.15 -19.78 13.31
C TYR A 392 -25.68 -20.41 11.99
N TYR A 393 -24.63 -19.88 11.35
CA TYR A 393 -24.09 -20.46 10.11
C TYR A 393 -23.55 -21.87 10.32
N SER A 394 -22.91 -22.13 11.46
CA SER A 394 -22.35 -23.44 11.79
C SER A 394 -23.44 -24.50 11.92
N VAL A 395 -24.57 -24.17 12.55
CA VAL A 395 -25.73 -25.06 12.62
C VAL A 395 -26.33 -25.31 11.23
N MET A 396 -26.45 -24.26 10.41
CA MET A 396 -27.01 -24.37 9.06
C MET A 396 -26.14 -25.22 8.10
N LEU A 397 -24.82 -25.14 8.21
CA LEU A 397 -23.89 -25.95 7.41
C LEU A 397 -23.74 -27.39 7.96
N GLY A 398 -23.87 -27.55 9.28
CA GLY A 398 -23.56 -28.75 10.04
C GLY A 398 -22.24 -28.57 10.82
N GLU A 399 -22.30 -28.78 12.13
CA GLU A 399 -21.21 -28.45 13.06
C GLU A 399 -19.88 -29.14 12.72
N ASP A 400 -19.92 -30.42 12.33
CA ASP A 400 -18.71 -31.17 11.96
C ASP A 400 -17.97 -30.54 10.77
N LYS A 401 -18.72 -30.03 9.78
CA LYS A 401 -18.15 -29.30 8.63
C LYS A 401 -17.69 -27.91 9.04
N ALA A 402 -18.50 -27.20 9.83
CA ALA A 402 -18.17 -25.87 10.30
C ALA A 402 -16.84 -25.83 11.09
N GLN A 403 -16.55 -26.87 11.88
CA GLN A 403 -15.32 -27.00 12.65
C GLN A 403 -14.05 -27.09 11.78
N THR A 404 -14.13 -27.67 10.57
CA THR A 404 -12.95 -27.81 9.70
C THR A 404 -12.56 -26.51 9.01
N ILE A 405 -13.48 -25.54 8.93
CA ILE A 405 -13.23 -24.25 8.30
C ILE A 405 -12.37 -23.39 9.22
N SER A 406 -11.17 -23.03 8.76
CA SER A 406 -10.27 -22.13 9.47
C SER A 406 -10.47 -20.68 9.01
N PRO A 407 -10.20 -19.66 9.84
CA PRO A 407 -10.13 -18.28 9.35
C PRO A 407 -9.02 -18.10 8.31
N ARG A 408 -9.09 -17.02 7.54
CA ARG A 408 -8.14 -16.74 6.46
C ARG A 408 -6.72 -16.62 6.97
N GLN A 409 -5.84 -17.45 6.41
CA GLN A 409 -4.43 -17.51 6.83
C GLN A 409 -3.68 -16.20 6.60
N VAL A 410 -4.01 -15.45 5.55
CA VAL A 410 -3.38 -14.14 5.28
C VAL A 410 -3.66 -13.14 6.41
N VAL A 411 -4.89 -13.12 6.92
CA VAL A 411 -5.30 -12.24 8.04
C VAL A 411 -4.67 -12.69 9.34
N LYS A 412 -4.67 -14.00 9.61
CA LYS A 412 -4.00 -14.56 10.79
C LYS A 412 -2.54 -14.17 10.86
N ARG A 413 -1.80 -14.28 9.74
CA ARG A 413 -0.40 -13.86 9.64
C ARG A 413 -0.23 -12.35 9.81
N TYR A 414 -1.12 -11.56 9.22
CA TYR A 414 -1.11 -10.10 9.35
C TYR A 414 -1.28 -9.66 10.80
N ILE A 415 -2.28 -10.22 11.51
CA ILE A 415 -2.51 -9.93 12.94
C ILE A 415 -1.28 -10.33 13.74
N GLN A 416 -0.79 -11.57 13.59
CA GLN A 416 0.40 -12.05 14.30
C GLN A 416 1.62 -11.15 14.08
N GLN A 417 1.89 -10.76 12.84
CA GLN A 417 2.98 -9.85 12.52
C GLN A 417 2.77 -8.47 13.16
N SER A 418 1.56 -7.91 13.04
CA SER A 418 1.25 -6.60 13.57
C SER A 418 1.37 -6.57 15.10
N MET A 419 0.91 -7.62 15.79
CA MET A 419 1.03 -7.76 17.24
C MET A 419 2.50 -7.78 17.70
N LEU A 420 3.35 -8.59 17.06
CA LEU A 420 4.78 -8.62 17.40
C LEU A 420 5.47 -7.27 17.17
N GLU A 421 5.14 -6.60 16.07
CA GLU A 421 5.70 -5.27 15.76
C GLU A 421 5.24 -4.21 16.79
N LYS A 422 3.98 -4.26 17.21
CA LYS A 422 3.43 -3.37 18.25
C LYS A 422 4.05 -3.63 19.61
N GLU A 423 4.25 -4.90 20.00
CA GLU A 423 4.95 -5.24 21.24
C GLU A 423 6.35 -4.61 21.29
N LEU A 424 7.11 -4.66 20.18
CA LEU A 424 8.40 -3.99 20.07
C LEU A 424 8.27 -2.46 20.16
N LEU A 425 7.29 -1.86 19.47
CA LEU A 425 7.02 -0.41 19.52
C LEU A 425 6.65 0.08 20.91
N TYR A 426 5.82 -0.68 21.62
CA TYR A 426 5.44 -0.39 23.00
C TYR A 426 6.60 -0.55 23.97
N PHE A 427 7.44 -1.57 23.80
CA PHE A 427 8.69 -1.67 24.52
C PHE A 427 9.57 -0.43 24.28
N GLY A 428 9.66 0.01 23.01
CA GLY A 428 10.39 1.23 22.64
C GLY A 428 9.86 2.50 23.34
N TYR A 429 8.54 2.63 23.44
CA TYR A 429 7.90 3.72 24.19
C TYR A 429 8.23 3.66 25.69
N GLU A 430 8.12 2.49 26.33
CA GLU A 430 8.34 2.37 27.77
C GLU A 430 9.81 2.53 28.17
N ALA A 431 10.73 1.99 27.37
CA ALA A 431 12.15 1.99 27.66
C ALA A 431 12.84 3.29 27.22
N PHE A 432 12.44 3.89 26.09
CA PHE A 432 13.16 5.02 25.48
C PHE A 432 12.28 6.26 25.24
N GLY A 433 10.98 6.22 25.58
CA GLY A 433 10.08 7.37 25.40
C GLY A 433 9.65 7.62 23.95
N ILE A 434 9.86 6.65 23.05
CA ILE A 434 9.52 6.74 21.63
C ILE A 434 8.01 6.79 21.45
N THR A 435 7.46 7.90 20.99
CA THR A 435 6.01 8.03 20.79
C THR A 435 5.52 7.12 19.67
N PHE A 436 4.63 6.19 20.00
CA PHE A 436 3.88 5.38 19.05
C PHE A 436 2.38 5.57 19.31
N VAL A 437 1.64 5.86 18.23
CA VAL A 437 0.18 5.92 18.25
C VAL A 437 -0.32 4.74 17.45
N ASP A 438 -1.01 3.84 18.12
CA ASP A 438 -1.60 2.66 17.48
C ASP A 438 -2.72 3.09 16.54
N PRO A 439 -2.63 2.78 15.23
CA PRO A 439 -3.71 3.09 14.30
C PRO A 439 -4.91 2.13 14.43
N ASP A 440 -4.75 0.99 15.10
CA ASP A 440 -5.74 -0.08 15.13
C ASP A 440 -6.52 -0.12 16.44
N LYS A 441 -7.85 -0.20 16.34
CA LYS A 441 -8.75 -0.33 17.50
C LYS A 441 -8.82 -1.75 18.06
N TRP A 442 -8.44 -2.75 17.26
CA TRP A 442 -8.49 -4.16 17.60
C TRP A 442 -7.25 -4.65 18.38
N THR A 443 -6.27 -3.78 18.67
CA THR A 443 -5.14 -4.14 19.52
C THR A 443 -5.64 -4.47 20.95
N PRO A 444 -5.39 -5.68 21.48
CA PRO A 444 -5.79 -6.02 22.85
C PRO A 444 -5.18 -5.08 23.89
N GLU A 445 -5.99 -4.70 24.89
CA GLU A 445 -5.56 -3.75 25.93
C GLU A 445 -4.36 -4.26 26.73
N GLU A 446 -4.21 -5.58 26.87
CA GLU A 446 -3.13 -6.21 27.64
C GLU A 446 -1.76 -5.92 27.04
N ILE A 447 -1.70 -5.73 25.72
CA ILE A 447 -0.45 -5.52 24.98
C ILE A 447 -0.04 -4.05 25.00
N MET A 448 -1.00 -3.14 25.18
CA MET A 448 -0.72 -1.71 25.33
C MET A 448 -0.17 -1.39 26.73
N PRO A 449 0.95 -0.66 26.87
CA PRO A 449 1.44 -0.15 28.14
C PRO A 449 0.37 0.60 28.94
N LYS A 450 0.28 0.33 30.26
CA LYS A 450 -0.71 0.99 31.13
C LYS A 450 -0.64 2.52 31.05
N LYS A 451 0.58 3.07 31.01
CA LYS A 451 0.83 4.52 30.88
C LYS A 451 0.27 5.12 29.58
N LEU A 452 0.17 4.35 28.49
CA LEU A 452 -0.42 4.79 27.23
C LEU A 452 -1.94 4.69 27.28
N ARG A 453 -2.48 3.58 27.81
CA ARG A 453 -3.93 3.41 27.99
C ARG A 453 -4.55 4.55 28.80
N ASP A 454 -3.87 4.99 29.85
CA ASP A 454 -4.35 6.07 30.73
C ASP A 454 -4.26 7.47 30.08
N LYS A 455 -3.45 7.65 29.02
CA LYS A 455 -3.33 8.91 28.25
C LYS A 455 -4.31 9.02 27.09
N GLN A 456 -4.85 7.89 26.62
CA GLN A 456 -5.78 7.82 25.48
C GLN A 456 -7.26 7.86 25.92
N LYS A 457 -7.53 7.82 27.24
CA LYS A 457 -8.83 8.10 27.84
C LYS A 457 -8.98 9.59 28.13
#